data_AF-A0AAV0WY61-F1
#
_entry.id   AF-A0AAV0WY61-F1
#
_cell.length_a   1.000
_cell.length_b   1.000
_cell.length_c   1.000
_cell.angle_alpha   90.00
_cell.angle_beta   90.00
_cell.angle_gamma   90.00
#
_symmetry.space_group_name_H-M   'P 1'
#
loop_
_entity.id
_entity.type
_entity.pdbx_description
1 polymer ?
#
loop_
_entity_poly.entity_id
_entity_poly.type
_entity_poly.pdbx_seq_one_letter_code
_entity_poly.pdbx_strand_id
1 'polypeptide(L)'
;MFHENEKVRTVQKFQYLNSCLVESAADVVKTIPTTAENYMQAYEAVVSRYENNTLIVQSHIRYLFDTPKVEKASALNLRQLYHHVTFHVRSLKALGQPTEHWDSSRMISHSSMQQVRQCHSR
;
A
#
# COMPACT_ATOMS: atom_id res chain seq x y z
N MET A 1 -6.41 16.57 0.13
CA MET A 1 -6.83 17.87 0.71
C MET A 1 -5.80 19.01 0.62
N PHE A 2 -4.47 18.79 0.55
CA PHE A 2 -3.50 19.89 0.28
C PHE A 2 -3.31 20.18 -1.24
N HIS A 3 -3.43 19.14 -2.09
CA HIS A 3 -3.32 19.25 -3.55
C HIS A 3 -4.38 20.17 -4.18
N GLU A 4 -5.59 20.19 -3.62
CA GLU A 4 -6.73 20.96 -4.12
C GLU A 4 -6.77 22.41 -3.64
N ASN A 5 -5.85 22.82 -2.76
CA ASN A 5 -5.86 24.19 -2.25
C ASN A 5 -5.28 25.15 -3.31
N GLU A 6 -6.15 25.83 -4.04
CA GLU A 6 -5.83 26.77 -5.12
C GLU A 6 -5.09 28.02 -4.62
N LYS A 7 -5.16 28.30 -3.31
CA LYS A 7 -4.47 29.44 -2.68
C LYS A 7 -2.97 29.24 -2.52
N VAL A 8 -2.47 28.01 -2.68
CA VAL A 8 -1.04 27.68 -2.53
C VAL A 8 -0.43 27.50 -3.92
N ARG A 9 0.58 28.32 -4.24
CA ARG A 9 1.30 28.23 -5.51
C ARG A 9 1.88 26.82 -5.68
N THR A 10 1.78 26.25 -6.87
CA THR A 10 2.23 24.87 -7.15
C THR A 10 3.70 24.64 -6.79
N VAL A 11 4.55 25.68 -6.93
CA VAL A 11 5.95 25.65 -6.47
C VAL A 11 6.09 25.45 -4.97
N GLN A 12 5.25 26.11 -4.15
CA GLN A 12 5.25 25.93 -2.69
C GLN A 12 4.76 24.53 -2.31
N LYS A 13 3.82 23.97 -3.06
CA LYS A 13 3.38 22.58 -2.86
C LYS A 13 4.51 21.59 -3.12
N PHE A 14 5.35 21.84 -4.13
CA PHE A 14 6.52 21.02 -4.42
C PHE A 14 7.61 21.20 -3.35
N GLN A 15 7.89 22.42 -2.91
CA GLN A 15 8.83 22.64 -1.80
C GLN A 15 8.38 21.90 -0.52
N TYR A 16 7.08 21.94 -0.22
CA TYR A 16 6.52 21.18 0.89
C TYR A 16 6.67 19.67 0.69
N LEU A 17 6.33 19.16 -0.50
CA LEU A 17 6.51 17.74 -0.84
C LEU A 17 7.97 17.30 -0.63
N ASN A 18 8.95 18.06 -1.14
CA ASN A 18 10.38 17.79 -0.94
C ASN A 18 10.78 17.80 0.53
N SER A 19 10.20 18.68 1.34
CA SER A 19 10.49 18.72 2.78
C SER A 19 9.93 17.52 3.56
N CYS A 20 8.89 16.88 3.04
CA CYS A 20 8.28 15.70 3.65
C CYS A 20 8.93 14.38 3.19
N LEU A 21 9.69 14.39 2.09
CA LEU A 21 10.33 13.20 1.56
C LEU A 21 11.68 12.96 2.24
N VAL A 22 11.95 11.71 2.61
CA VAL A 22 13.15 11.31 3.34
C VAL A 22 13.88 10.21 2.56
N GLU A 23 15.21 10.26 2.55
CA GLU A 23 16.11 9.24 1.96
C GLU A 23 15.67 8.79 0.56
N SER A 24 15.29 7.51 0.41
CA SER A 24 14.93 6.91 -0.87
C SER A 24 13.74 7.59 -1.55
N ALA A 25 12.87 8.27 -0.80
CA ALA A 25 11.72 8.97 -1.36
C ALA A 25 12.14 10.34 -1.93
N ALA A 26 13.13 10.99 -1.31
CA ALA A 26 13.71 12.22 -1.79
C ALA A 26 14.54 11.98 -3.08
N ASP A 27 15.24 10.86 -3.18
CA ASP A 27 16.03 10.50 -4.37
C ASP A 27 15.17 10.36 -5.65
N VAL A 28 13.89 9.97 -5.51
CA VAL A 28 12.95 9.82 -6.64
C VAL A 28 12.63 11.16 -7.29
N VAL A 29 12.53 12.22 -6.48
CA VAL A 29 12.17 13.56 -6.93
C VAL A 29 13.40 14.45 -7.11
N LYS A 30 14.58 14.04 -6.64
CA LYS A 30 15.84 14.79 -6.75
C LYS A 30 16.28 15.04 -8.18
N THR A 31 15.88 14.17 -9.11
CA THR A 31 16.16 14.32 -10.56
C THR A 31 15.17 15.24 -11.26
N ILE A 32 14.08 15.64 -10.60
CA ILE A 32 13.00 16.46 -11.15
C ILE A 32 13.19 17.92 -10.69
N PRO A 33 13.34 18.88 -11.62
CA PRO A 33 13.45 20.29 -11.26
C PRO A 33 12.23 20.78 -10.49
N THR A 34 12.43 21.51 -9.40
CA THR A 34 11.36 22.03 -8.52
C THR A 34 10.60 23.19 -9.17
N THR A 35 9.77 22.89 -10.17
CA THR A 35 8.94 23.87 -10.90
C THR A 35 7.45 23.57 -10.71
N ALA A 36 6.59 24.56 -10.98
CA ALA A 36 5.13 24.39 -10.88
C ALA A 36 4.62 23.28 -11.82
N GLU A 37 5.19 23.20 -13.02
CA GLU A 37 4.82 22.24 -14.07
C GLU A 37 5.20 20.80 -13.69
N ASN A 38 6.33 20.63 -13.00
CA ASN A 38 6.85 19.31 -12.64
C ASN A 38 6.28 18.74 -11.33
N TYR A 39 5.49 19.52 -10.59
CA TYR A 39 4.91 19.07 -9.32
C TYR A 39 4.06 17.82 -9.47
N MET A 40 3.16 17.79 -10.46
CA MET A 40 2.28 16.65 -10.70
C MET A 40 3.09 15.40 -11.05
N GLN A 41 4.12 15.54 -11.88
CA GLN A 41 5.00 14.44 -12.26
C GLN A 41 5.81 13.90 -11.07
N ALA A 42 6.34 14.80 -10.23
CA ALA A 42 7.05 14.40 -9.01
C ALA A 42 6.13 13.70 -8.00
N TYR A 43 4.92 14.21 -7.83
CA TYR A 43 3.91 13.60 -6.96
C TYR A 43 3.51 12.21 -7.47
N GLU A 44 3.21 12.06 -8.76
CA GLU A 44 2.90 10.78 -9.38
C GLU A 44 4.07 9.79 -9.30
N ALA A 45 5.32 10.24 -9.43
CA ALA A 45 6.50 9.38 -9.29
C ALA A 45 6.64 8.83 -7.86
N VAL A 46 6.38 9.65 -6.84
CA VAL A 46 6.36 9.22 -5.44
C VAL A 46 5.21 8.27 -5.18
N VAL A 47 4.00 8.63 -5.60
CA VAL A 47 2.80 7.79 -5.49
C VAL A 47 3.00 6.45 -6.18
N SER A 48 3.48 6.41 -7.42
CA SER A 48 3.73 5.18 -8.16
C SER A 48 4.74 4.26 -7.45
N ARG A 49 5.78 4.83 -6.82
CA ARG A 49 6.82 4.04 -6.15
C ARG A 49 6.39 3.53 -4.77
N TYR A 50 5.67 4.33 -4.00
CA TYR A 50 5.34 4.01 -2.60
C TYR A 50 3.90 3.55 -2.40
N GLU A 51 2.97 4.01 -3.24
CA GLU A 51 1.57 3.58 -3.29
C GLU A 51 1.42 2.42 -4.28
N ASN A 52 2.30 1.42 -4.18
CA ASN A 52 2.15 0.18 -4.91
C ASN A 52 1.01 -0.63 -4.29
N ASN A 53 -0.21 -0.27 -4.67
CA ASN A 53 -1.45 -0.88 -4.20
C ASN A 53 -1.41 -2.42 -4.34
N THR A 54 -0.72 -2.95 -5.36
CA THR A 54 -0.54 -4.39 -5.54
C THR A 54 0.27 -5.03 -4.41
N LEU A 55 1.40 -4.43 -4.00
CA LEU A 55 2.19 -4.92 -2.87
C LEU A 55 1.45 -4.79 -1.53
N ILE A 56 0.71 -3.68 -1.34
CA ILE A 56 -0.09 -3.45 -0.12
C ILE A 56 -1.20 -4.52 -0.03
N VAL A 57 -1.94 -4.75 -1.11
CA VAL A 57 -2.95 -5.81 -1.21
C VAL A 57 -2.34 -7.18 -0.90
N GLN A 58 -1.21 -7.51 -1.51
CA GLN A 58 -0.52 -8.79 -1.28
C GLN A 58 -0.06 -8.95 0.17
N SER A 59 0.40 -7.88 0.81
CA SER A 59 0.81 -7.92 2.21
C SER A 59 -0.37 -8.28 3.11
N HIS A 60 -1.54 -7.65 2.91
CA HIS A 60 -2.75 -7.96 3.66
C HIS A 60 -3.23 -9.39 3.42
N ILE A 61 -3.17 -9.89 2.18
CA ILE A 61 -3.47 -11.28 1.85
C ILE A 61 -2.50 -12.23 2.57
N ARG A 62 -1.21 -11.94 2.53
CA ARG A 62 -0.20 -12.74 3.23
C ARG A 62 -0.44 -12.78 4.73
N TYR A 63 -0.71 -11.64 5.37
CA TYR A 63 -1.00 -11.58 6.81
C TYR A 63 -2.30 -12.30 7.20
N LEU A 64 -3.27 -12.41 6.29
CA LEU A 64 -4.45 -13.24 6.50
C LEU A 64 -4.08 -14.73 6.51
N PHE A 65 -3.25 -15.19 5.58
CA PHE A 65 -2.82 -16.60 5.50
C PHE A 65 -1.78 -16.98 6.55
N ASP A 66 -0.95 -16.03 6.97
CA ASP A 66 0.09 -16.20 8.00
C ASP A 66 -0.42 -15.88 9.40
N THR A 67 -1.74 -15.83 9.58
CA THR A 67 -2.34 -15.55 10.89
C THR A 67 -1.90 -16.62 11.90
N PRO A 68 -1.28 -16.24 13.03
CA PRO A 68 -0.74 -17.19 13.98
C PRO A 68 -1.83 -18.10 14.54
N LYS A 69 -1.51 -19.40 14.65
CA LYS A 69 -2.42 -20.40 15.22
C LYS A 69 -2.74 -20.01 16.66
N VAL A 70 -4.03 -19.92 16.97
CA VAL A 70 -4.47 -19.69 18.35
C VAL A 70 -4.32 -20.99 19.14
N GLU A 71 -3.23 -21.13 19.90
CA GLU A 71 -2.91 -22.34 20.66
C GLU A 71 -3.83 -22.57 21.87
N LYS A 72 -4.37 -21.48 22.44
CA LYS A 72 -5.36 -21.53 23.52
C LYS A 72 -6.61 -20.79 23.09
N ALA A 73 -7.73 -21.49 22.98
CA ALA A 73 -9.03 -20.91 22.71
C ALA A 73 -9.55 -20.16 23.95
N SER A 74 -9.05 -18.93 24.16
CA SER A 74 -9.59 -17.98 25.14
C SER A 74 -10.45 -16.94 24.42
N ALA A 75 -11.42 -16.36 25.12
CA ALA A 75 -12.25 -15.27 24.58
C ALA A 75 -11.40 -14.09 24.08
N LEU A 76 -10.26 -13.83 24.75
CA LEU A 76 -9.32 -12.78 24.36
C LEU A 76 -8.61 -13.10 23.04
N ASN A 77 -8.11 -14.33 22.89
CA ASN A 77 -7.41 -14.76 21.68
C ASN A 77 -8.36 -14.82 20.47
N LEU A 78 -9.61 -15.24 20.68
CA LEU A 78 -10.63 -15.25 19.63
C LEU A 78 -10.98 -13.83 19.17
N ARG A 79 -11.07 -12.88 20.11
CA ARG A 79 -11.31 -11.47 19.80
C ARG A 79 -10.14 -10.84 19.05
N GLN A 80 -8.90 -11.15 19.42
CA GLN A 80 -7.70 -10.69 18.72
C GLN A 80 -7.65 -11.24 17.29
N LEU A 81 -7.95 -12.53 17.11
CA LEU A 81 -8.05 -13.16 15.79
C LEU A 81 -9.11 -12.48 14.92
N TYR A 82 -10.31 -12.26 15.48
CA TYR A 82 -11.39 -11.56 14.78
C TYR A 82 -10.98 -10.16 14.34
N HIS A 83 -10.33 -9.40 15.23
CA HIS A 83 -9.84 -8.05 14.92
C HIS A 83 -8.77 -8.07 13.83
N HIS A 84 -7.80 -8.99 13.92
CA HIS A 84 -6.73 -9.15 12.92
C HIS A 84 -7.29 -9.44 11.53
N VAL A 85 -8.19 -10.42 11.42
CA VAL A 85 -8.85 -10.76 10.15
C VAL A 85 -9.69 -9.59 9.66
N THR A 86 -10.54 -9.02 10.51
CA THR A 86 -11.44 -7.91 10.14
C THR A 86 -10.67 -6.67 9.71
N PHE A 87 -9.53 -6.38 10.34
CA PHE A 87 -8.65 -5.29 9.94
C PHE A 87 -8.15 -5.48 8.51
N HIS A 88 -7.56 -6.63 8.20
CA HIS A 88 -7.03 -6.90 6.86
C HIS A 88 -8.12 -6.97 5.79
N VAL A 89 -9.29 -7.55 6.10
CA VAL A 89 -10.45 -7.54 5.18
C VAL A 89 -10.93 -6.13 4.90
N ARG A 90 -11.04 -5.27 5.93
CA ARG A 90 -11.44 -3.87 5.74
C ARG A 90 -10.41 -3.07 4.94
N SER A 91 -9.11 -3.29 5.19
CA SER A 91 -8.05 -2.66 4.41
C SER A 91 -8.11 -3.06 2.94
N LEU A 92 -8.35 -4.34 2.63
CA LEU A 92 -8.55 -4.82 1.27
C LEU A 92 -9.79 -4.20 0.61
N LYS A 93 -10.90 -4.06 1.35
CA LYS A 93 -12.12 -3.39 0.85
C LYS A 93 -11.87 -1.90 0.56
N ALA A 94 -11.11 -1.21 1.41
CA ALA A 94 -10.71 0.19 1.18
C ALA A 94 -9.80 0.35 -0.04
N LEU A 95 -8.96 -0.64 -0.33
CA LEU A 95 -8.12 -0.72 -1.55
C LEU A 95 -8.90 -1.16 -2.81
N GLY A 96 -10.24 -1.21 -2.73
CA GLY A 96 -11.10 -1.57 -3.86
C GLY A 96 -11.05 -3.03 -4.28
N GLN A 97 -10.50 -3.92 -3.44
CA GLN A 97 -10.48 -5.35 -3.75
C GLN A 97 -11.87 -5.97 -3.50
N PRO A 98 -12.29 -6.93 -4.34
CA PRO A 98 -13.58 -7.60 -4.20
C PRO A 98 -13.55 -8.52 -2.97
N THR A 99 -13.90 -7.99 -1.80
CA THR A 99 -13.83 -8.77 -0.56
C THR A 99 -15.01 -9.70 -0.30
N GLU A 100 -16.05 -9.61 -1.14
CA GLU A 100 -17.30 -10.38 -0.97
C GLU A 100 -17.36 -11.61 -1.88
N HIS A 101 -16.45 -11.73 -2.86
CA HIS A 101 -16.38 -12.83 -3.82
C HIS A 101 -14.95 -13.37 -3.94
N TRP A 102 -14.34 -13.75 -2.82
CA TRP A 102 -12.97 -14.30 -2.77
C TRP A 102 -12.77 -15.56 -3.62
N ASP A 103 -13.86 -16.25 -3.96
CA ASP A 103 -13.87 -17.48 -4.79
C ASP A 103 -13.61 -17.21 -6.28
N SER A 104 -13.57 -15.94 -6.72
CA SER A 104 -13.16 -15.61 -8.08
C SER A 104 -11.65 -15.87 -8.23
N SER A 105 -11.30 -16.92 -8.99
CA SER A 105 -9.97 -17.52 -9.26
C SER A 105 -8.78 -16.56 -9.53
N ARG A 106 -9.00 -15.26 -9.60
CA ARG A 106 -8.02 -14.19 -9.78
C ARG A 106 -7.14 -13.93 -8.56
N MET A 107 -7.62 -14.11 -7.33
CA MET A 107 -6.79 -13.89 -6.12
C MET A 107 -5.84 -15.06 -5.84
N ILE A 108 -6.30 -16.30 -6.05
CA ILE A 108 -5.51 -17.53 -5.83
C ILE A 108 -4.37 -17.62 -6.86
N SER A 109 -4.64 -17.30 -8.13
CA SER A 109 -3.61 -17.36 -9.19
C SER A 109 -2.51 -16.31 -9.01
N HIS A 110 -2.82 -15.12 -8.49
CA HIS A 110 -1.82 -14.08 -8.27
C HIS A 110 -0.89 -14.37 -7.08
N SER A 111 -1.44 -14.92 -5.98
CA SER A 111 -0.66 -15.33 -4.80
C SER A 111 0.26 -16.52 -5.09
N SER A 112 -0.24 -17.55 -5.81
CA SER A 112 0.56 -18.72 -6.18
C SER A 112 1.68 -18.39 -7.17
N MET A 113 1.46 -17.48 -8.13
CA MET A 113 2.51 -17.08 -9.07
C MET A 113 3.65 -16.28 -8.43
N GLN A 114 3.44 -15.62 -7.28
CA GLN A 114 4.49 -14.90 -6.57
C GLN A 114 5.30 -15.76 -5.61
N GLN A 115 4.69 -16.76 -4.96
CA GLN A 115 5.45 -17.75 -4.20
C GLN A 115 6.44 -18.51 -5.09
N VAL A 116 6.05 -18.82 -6.34
CA VAL A 116 6.96 -19.43 -7.33
C VAL A 116 8.11 -18.51 -7.73
N ARG A 117 7.87 -17.19 -7.85
CA ARG A 117 8.93 -16.20 -8.15
C ARG A 117 9.90 -15.99 -6.98
N GLN A 118 9.45 -16.08 -5.73
CA GLN A 118 10.34 -16.00 -4.56
C GLN A 118 11.22 -17.26 -4.39
N CYS A 119 10.75 -18.44 -4.82
CA CYS A 119 11.57 -19.66 -4.83
C CYS A 119 12.66 -19.67 -5.91
N HIS A 120 12.51 -18.94 -7.01
CA HIS A 120 13.53 -18.86 -8.07
C HIS A 120 14.64 -17.83 -7.81
N SER A 121 14.57 -17.07 -6.71
CA SER A 121 15.55 -16.05 -6.34
C SER A 121 16.36 -16.44 -5.08
N ARG A 122 16.35 -17.72 -4.69
CA ARG A 122 17.18 -18.28 -3.62
C ARG A 122 18.10 -19.36 -4.16
#